data_AF-A0A965LDW1-F1
#
_entry.id   AF-A0A965LDW1-F1
#
_cell.length_a   1.000
_cell.length_b   1.000
_cell.length_c   1.000
_cell.angle_alpha   90.00
_cell.angle_beta   90.00
_cell.angle_gamma   90.00
#
_symmetry.space_group_name_H-M   'P 1'
#
loop_
_entity.id
_entity.type
_entity.pdbx_description
1 polymer ?
#
loop_
_entity_poly.entity_id
_entity_poly.type
_entity_poly.pdbx_seq_one_letter_code
_entity_poly.pdbx_strand_id
1 'polypeptide(L)'
;MAEKGYQFGPVLTDRIISVVRRVDGEPYTASRIPRPTRFEEMPTVGGSIRIGKTTALWSKNTLATITLYESGTPPNETAGGGTLENCVNKFANIPANKWVMLASLNGHFYVIAAEC
;
A
#
# COMPACT_ATOMS: atom_id res chain seq x y z
N MET A 1 -6.60 -54.20 22.85
CA MET A 1 -6.58 -52.77 22.48
C MET A 1 -6.08 -52.70 21.04
N ALA A 2 -6.91 -52.29 20.08
CA ALA A 2 -6.55 -52.26 18.67
C ALA A 2 -6.54 -50.80 18.20
N GLU A 3 -5.38 -50.34 17.70
CA GLU A 3 -5.20 -49.02 17.12
C GLU A 3 -6.03 -48.88 15.85
N LYS A 4 -6.98 -47.95 15.84
CA LYS A 4 -7.72 -47.58 14.64
C LYS A 4 -6.82 -46.68 13.78
N GLY A 5 -6.24 -47.27 12.72
CA GLY A 5 -5.54 -46.54 11.68
C GLY A 5 -6.44 -45.48 11.05
N TYR A 6 -5.97 -44.24 11.01
CA TYR A 6 -6.68 -43.10 10.43
C TYR A 6 -6.63 -43.21 8.90
N GLN A 7 -7.73 -43.66 8.28
CA GLN A 7 -7.87 -43.68 6.82
C GLN A 7 -8.21 -42.25 6.35
N PHE A 8 -7.23 -41.59 5.71
CA PHE A 8 -7.41 -40.28 5.10
C PHE A 8 -8.29 -40.41 3.85
N GLY A 9 -9.36 -39.61 3.79
CA GLY A 9 -10.30 -39.59 2.66
C GLY A 9 -9.64 -39.13 1.34
N PRO A 10 -10.30 -39.36 0.19
CA PRO A 10 -9.72 -39.23 -1.15
C PRO A 10 -9.13 -37.85 -1.50
N VAL A 11 -9.52 -36.79 -0.77
CA VAL A 11 -9.03 -35.42 -0.99
C VAL A 11 -7.59 -35.21 -0.50
N LEU A 12 -7.11 -36.02 0.45
CA LEU A 12 -5.75 -35.90 0.99
C LEU A 12 -4.72 -36.67 0.15
N THR A 13 -5.14 -37.77 -0.48
CA THR A 13 -4.31 -38.55 -1.39
C THR A 13 -3.86 -37.72 -2.59
N ASP A 14 -4.75 -36.89 -3.15
CA ASP A 14 -4.43 -36.02 -4.29
C ASP A 14 -3.43 -34.90 -3.93
N ARG A 15 -3.50 -34.35 -2.70
CA ARG A 15 -2.53 -33.34 -2.25
C ARG A 15 -1.13 -33.93 -2.06
N ILE A 16 -1.03 -35.15 -1.55
CA ILE A 16 0.28 -35.80 -1.32
C ILE A 16 0.92 -36.22 -2.65
N ILE A 17 0.14 -36.75 -3.61
CA ILE A 17 0.64 -37.10 -4.94
C ILE A 17 1.12 -35.86 -5.72
N SER A 18 0.45 -34.72 -5.57
CA SER A 18 0.86 -33.46 -6.22
C SER A 18 2.22 -32.93 -5.72
N VAL A 19 2.54 -33.14 -4.45
CA VAL A 19 3.83 -32.72 -3.86
C VAL A 19 4.96 -33.64 -4.30
N VAL A 20 4.73 -34.96 -4.32
CA VAL A 20 5.76 -35.95 -4.68
C VAL A 20 6.19 -35.80 -6.15
N ARG A 21 5.27 -35.48 -7.07
CA ARG A 21 5.61 -35.25 -8.50
C ARG A 21 6.48 -34.02 -8.76
N ARG A 22 6.73 -33.14 -7.79
CA ARG A 22 7.60 -31.95 -7.96
C ARG A 22 9.08 -32.23 -7.72
N VAL A 23 9.43 -33.39 -7.16
CA VAL A 23 10.82 -33.66 -6.74
C VAL A 23 11.64 -34.39 -7.81
N ASP A 24 10.99 -35.15 -8.70
CA ASP A 24 11.71 -36.01 -9.65
C ASP A 24 11.53 -35.55 -11.11
N GLY A 25 12.48 -34.76 -11.61
CA GLY A 25 12.99 -35.02 -12.96
C GLY A 25 12.64 -34.10 -14.14
N GLU A 26 12.57 -32.77 -14.00
CA GLU A 26 12.58 -31.88 -15.19
C GLU A 26 13.54 -30.69 -15.00
N PRO A 27 14.50 -30.43 -15.92
CA PRO A 27 15.31 -29.23 -15.87
C PRO A 27 14.42 -28.00 -16.10
N TYR A 28 14.65 -26.98 -15.27
CA TYR A 28 13.88 -25.74 -15.21
C TYR A 28 13.98 -24.95 -16.53
N THR A 29 13.14 -25.28 -17.52
CA THR A 29 13.01 -24.45 -18.73
C THR A 29 12.13 -23.26 -18.39
N ALA A 30 12.71 -22.06 -18.42
CA ALA A 30 12.10 -20.77 -18.06
C ALA A 30 10.91 -20.33 -18.96
N SER A 31 10.29 -21.24 -19.70
CA SER A 31 9.21 -20.98 -20.65
C SER A 31 7.81 -21.30 -20.11
N ARG A 32 7.70 -21.85 -18.90
CA ARG A 32 6.41 -22.18 -18.24
C ARG A 32 6.19 -21.46 -16.92
N ILE A 33 6.92 -20.38 -16.65
CA ILE A 33 6.45 -19.41 -15.66
C ILE A 33 5.22 -18.78 -16.32
N PRO A 34 3.98 -18.97 -15.80
CA PRO A 34 2.89 -18.13 -16.24
C PRO A 34 3.36 -16.70 -15.97
N ARG A 35 3.64 -15.92 -17.03
CA ARG A 35 3.73 -14.47 -16.89
C ARG A 35 2.45 -14.08 -16.16
N PRO A 36 2.50 -13.50 -14.96
CA PRO A 36 1.30 -12.97 -14.35
C PRO A 36 0.73 -12.01 -15.37
N THR A 37 -0.38 -12.40 -16.01
CA THR A 37 -0.96 -11.69 -17.17
C THR A 37 -1.70 -10.42 -16.71
N ARG A 38 -1.46 -10.02 -15.47
CA ARG A 38 -1.96 -8.84 -14.84
C ARG A 38 -1.06 -8.67 -13.62
N PHE A 39 -0.34 -7.56 -13.53
CA PHE A 39 -0.24 -6.92 -12.23
C PHE A 39 -1.70 -6.55 -11.90
N GLU A 40 -2.51 -7.53 -11.48
CA GLU A 40 -3.65 -7.21 -10.64
C GLU A 40 -2.98 -6.55 -9.46
N GLU A 41 -3.20 -5.25 -9.37
CA GLU A 41 -2.98 -4.43 -8.20
C GLU A 41 -3.13 -5.33 -6.98
N MET A 42 -1.98 -5.78 -6.45
CA MET A 42 -1.99 -6.34 -5.11
C MET A 42 -2.68 -5.26 -4.28
N PRO A 43 -3.69 -5.59 -3.45
CA PRO A 43 -4.32 -4.58 -2.62
C PRO A 43 -3.20 -3.90 -1.88
N THR A 44 -2.94 -2.64 -2.25
CA THR A 44 -1.87 -1.84 -1.69
C THR A 44 -2.30 -1.61 -0.26
N VAL A 45 -1.96 -2.52 0.66
CA VAL A 45 -1.96 -2.26 2.10
C VAL A 45 -0.71 -1.41 2.41
N GLY A 46 -0.50 -0.39 1.58
CA GLY A 46 0.46 0.67 1.75
C GLY A 46 -0.37 1.93 1.87
N GLY A 47 -0.44 2.48 3.09
CA GLY A 47 -1.11 3.75 3.34
C GLY A 47 -0.62 4.78 2.32
N SER A 48 -1.53 5.27 1.49
CA SER A 48 -1.18 6.17 0.38
C SER A 48 -0.56 7.43 0.96
N ILE A 49 0.76 7.60 0.78
CA ILE A 49 1.41 8.88 1.03
C ILE A 49 0.94 9.84 -0.04
N ARG A 50 0.41 10.98 0.37
CA ARG A 50 -0.11 12.03 -0.51
C ARG A 50 0.76 13.27 -0.38
N ILE A 51 0.92 14.00 -1.46
CA ILE A 51 1.65 15.27 -1.46
C ILE A 51 0.68 16.43 -1.66
N GLY A 52 0.88 17.49 -0.89
CA GLY A 52 0.06 18.69 -0.96
C GLY A 52 0.80 19.94 -0.53
N LYS A 53 0.09 21.06 -0.54
CA LYS A 53 0.62 22.36 -0.15
C LYS A 53 -0.32 23.08 0.81
N THR A 54 0.23 23.69 1.85
CA THR A 54 -0.55 24.53 2.77
C THR A 54 -0.97 25.83 2.10
N THR A 55 -2.20 26.29 2.36
CA THR A 55 -2.70 27.59 1.88
C THR A 55 -2.58 28.69 2.93
N ALA A 56 -2.52 28.31 4.21
CA ALA A 56 -2.40 29.19 5.36
C ALA A 56 -1.46 28.58 6.41
N LEU A 57 -1.13 29.35 7.45
CA LEU A 57 -0.43 28.82 8.62
C LEU A 57 -1.22 27.64 9.21
N TRP A 58 -0.58 26.48 9.28
CA TRP A 58 -1.13 25.28 9.90
C TRP A 58 -0.45 25.03 11.24
N SER A 59 -1.10 25.45 12.32
CA SER A 59 -0.59 25.30 13.68
C SER A 59 -0.57 23.84 14.13
N LYS A 60 0.40 23.47 14.96
CA LYS A 60 0.46 22.14 15.57
C LYS A 60 -0.80 21.86 16.39
N ASN A 61 -1.26 20.62 16.37
CA ASN A 61 -2.48 20.11 17.02
C ASN A 61 -3.79 20.69 16.47
N THR A 62 -3.79 21.24 15.25
CA THR A 62 -4.99 21.73 14.59
C THR A 62 -5.31 20.93 13.33
N LEU A 63 -6.55 21.06 12.87
CA LEU A 63 -7.01 20.51 11.61
C LEU A 63 -6.89 21.56 10.49
N ALA A 64 -6.61 21.12 9.27
CA ALA A 64 -6.62 21.99 8.10
C ALA A 64 -7.08 21.26 6.84
N THR A 65 -7.50 22.03 5.85
CA THR A 65 -7.74 21.56 4.49
C THR A 65 -6.46 21.74 3.66
N ILE A 66 -6.01 20.68 3.00
CA ILE A 66 -4.79 20.67 2.19
C ILE A 66 -5.13 20.44 0.73
N THR A 67 -4.62 21.32 -0.14
CA THR A 67 -4.70 21.13 -1.59
C THR A 67 -3.68 20.11 -2.03
N LEU A 68 -4.12 19.12 -2.81
CA LEU A 68 -3.28 18.04 -3.34
C LEU A 68 -2.57 18.45 -4.62
N TYR A 69 -1.29 18.12 -4.70
CA TYR A 69 -0.41 18.41 -5.84
C TYR A 69 0.19 17.09 -6.37
N GLU A 70 -0.68 16.18 -6.78
CA GLU A 70 -0.31 14.82 -7.20
C GLU A 70 -0.34 14.62 -8.72
N SER A 71 -0.64 15.68 -9.47
CA SER A 71 -0.64 15.68 -10.94
C SER A 71 0.66 16.29 -11.48
N GLY A 72 0.94 16.10 -12.77
CA GLY A 72 2.17 16.58 -13.40
C GLY A 72 3.35 15.63 -13.23
N THR A 73 4.56 16.13 -13.44
CA THR A 73 5.81 15.35 -13.37
C THR A 73 6.79 16.08 -12.47
N PRO A 74 7.48 15.39 -11.54
CA PRO A 74 8.52 16.03 -10.72
C PRO A 74 9.56 16.75 -11.59
N PRO A 75 10.03 17.96 -11.20
CA PRO A 75 9.68 18.74 -10.01
C PRO A 75 8.53 19.74 -10.22
N ASN A 76 7.71 19.53 -11.24
CA ASN A 76 6.63 20.42 -11.67
C ASN A 76 5.26 19.81 -11.35
N GLU A 77 5.07 19.38 -10.12
CA GLU A 77 3.78 18.91 -9.62
C GLU A 77 2.74 20.02 -9.68
N THR A 78 1.54 19.67 -10.13
CA THR A 78 0.42 20.58 -10.33
C THR A 78 -0.75 20.20 -9.43
N ALA A 79 -1.56 21.19 -9.06
CA ALA A 79 -2.75 20.96 -8.26
C ALA A 79 -3.72 20.07 -9.06
N GLY A 80 -3.98 18.87 -8.57
CA GLY A 80 -4.86 17.89 -9.23
C GLY A 80 -6.36 18.16 -9.02
N GLY A 81 -6.72 19.33 -8.48
CA GLY A 81 -8.09 19.71 -8.15
C GLY A 81 -8.66 19.09 -6.87
N GLY A 82 -7.94 18.15 -6.24
CA GLY A 82 -8.36 17.53 -4.99
C GLY A 82 -7.95 18.31 -3.75
N THR A 83 -8.81 18.32 -2.73
CA THR A 83 -8.48 18.77 -1.37
C THR A 83 -8.72 17.65 -0.37
N LEU A 84 -7.84 17.53 0.62
CA LEU A 84 -8.09 16.71 1.80
C LEU A 84 -8.56 17.62 2.94
N GLU A 85 -9.78 17.38 3.42
CA GLU A 85 -10.32 18.07 4.59
C GLU A 85 -9.88 17.35 5.88
N ASN A 86 -9.90 18.09 7.00
CA ASN A 86 -9.65 17.53 8.34
C ASN A 86 -8.31 16.79 8.48
N CYS A 87 -7.27 17.22 7.76
CA CYS A 87 -5.92 16.73 7.95
C CYS A 87 -5.41 17.11 9.34
N VAL A 88 -4.66 16.22 9.99
CA VAL A 88 -4.17 16.37 11.35
C VAL A 88 -2.69 16.77 11.35
N ASN A 89 -2.37 17.86 12.05
CA ASN A 89 -0.98 18.25 12.28
C ASN A 89 -0.48 17.88 13.67
N LYS A 90 0.43 16.91 13.74
CA LYS A 90 1.17 16.56 14.97
C LYS A 90 2.67 16.89 14.89
N PHE A 91 3.12 17.44 13.76
CA PHE A 91 4.53 17.66 13.45
C PHE A 91 5.05 18.96 14.07
N ALA A 92 4.73 20.11 13.48
CA ALA A 92 5.22 21.44 13.88
C ALA A 92 4.26 22.54 13.41
N ASN A 93 4.55 23.81 13.70
CA ASN A 93 3.86 24.92 13.04
C ASN A 93 4.37 25.03 11.60
N ILE A 94 3.49 24.85 10.61
CA ILE A 94 3.85 24.84 9.19
C ILE A 94 3.35 26.15 8.57
N PRO A 95 4.22 27.04 8.07
CA PRO A 95 3.81 28.27 7.39
C PRO A 95 2.89 28.02 6.18
N ALA A 96 2.27 29.09 5.69
CA ALA A 96 1.53 29.04 4.42
C ALA A 96 2.48 28.74 3.24
N ASN A 97 1.93 28.15 2.18
CA ASN A 97 2.63 27.84 0.92
C ASN A 97 3.82 26.89 1.06
N LYS A 98 3.76 25.96 2.01
CA LYS A 98 4.80 24.93 2.24
C LYS A 98 4.35 23.57 1.75
N TRP A 99 5.29 22.83 1.16
CA TRP A 99 5.06 21.44 0.74
C TRP A 99 4.91 20.53 1.96
N VAL A 100 3.95 19.60 1.90
CA VAL A 100 3.68 18.62 2.96
C VAL A 100 3.45 17.23 2.38
N MET A 101 3.88 16.22 3.13
CA MET A 101 3.54 14.81 2.90
C MET A 101 2.57 14.32 3.96
N LEU A 102 1.50 13.67 3.52
CA LEU A 102 0.39 13.19 4.36
C LEU A 102 0.30 11.66 4.27
N ALA A 103 0.11 10.98 5.39
CA ALA A 103 -0.15 9.55 5.44
C ALA A 103 -1.52 9.27 6.07
N SER A 104 -2.23 8.28 5.53
CA SER A 104 -3.51 7.83 6.10
C SER A 104 -3.27 6.84 7.25
N LEU A 105 -3.89 7.10 8.40
CA LEU A 105 -3.93 6.23 9.57
C LEU A 105 -5.31 6.29 10.21
N ASN A 106 -5.98 5.15 10.36
CA ASN A 106 -7.33 5.03 10.95
C ASN A 106 -8.37 5.97 10.34
N GLY A 107 -8.32 6.20 9.01
CA GLY A 107 -9.26 7.07 8.31
C GLY A 107 -8.95 8.57 8.40
N HIS A 108 -7.84 8.96 9.02
CA HIS A 108 -7.38 10.34 9.10
C HIS A 108 -6.05 10.52 8.38
N PHE A 109 -5.84 11.68 7.77
CA PHE A 109 -4.56 12.05 7.17
C PHE A 109 -3.70 12.82 8.15
N TYR A 110 -2.51 12.33 8.45
CA TYR A 110 -1.53 12.98 9.32
C TYR A 110 -0.37 13.51 8.49
N VAL A 111 0.08 14.72 8.79
CA VAL A 111 1.35 15.21 8.23
C VAL A 111 2.53 14.43 8.83
N ILE A 112 3.37 13.90 7.95
CA ILE A 112 4.57 13.11 8.33
C ILE A 112 5.88 13.82 7.96
N ALA A 113 5.83 14.76 7.01
CA ALA A 113 6.94 15.63 6.64
C ALA A 113 6.40 16.96 6.13
N ALA A 114 7.15 18.02 6.36
CA ALA A 114 6.86 19.36 5.86
C ALA A 114 8.15 20.07 5.47
N GLU A 115 8.09 20.87 4.41
CA GLU A 115 9.10 21.86 4.09
C GLU A 115 9.12 22.93 5.19
N CYS A 116 10.29 23.14 5.81
CA CYS A 116 10.52 24.21 6.78
C CYS A 116 11.14 25.43 6.09
#